data_AF-A0A3N5PPD3-F1
#
_entry.id   AF-A0A3N5PPD3-F1
#
_cell.length_a   1.000
_cell.length_b   1.000
_cell.length_c   1.000
_cell.angle_alpha   90.00
_cell.angle_beta   90.00
_cell.angle_gamma   90.00
#
_symmetry.space_group_name_H-M   'P 1'
#
loop_
_entity.id
_entity.type
_entity.pdbx_description
1 polymer ?
#
loop_
_entity_poly.entity_id
_entity_poly.type
_entity_poly.pdbx_seq_one_letter_code
_entity_poly.pdbx_strand_id
1 'polypeptide(L)'
;MRILNHNYQSIPDGLTFALLIEKIMMMNLDISKITSCGSDWETNRYTFLQTIKSWQNDIRKNRLFPALDFAWQLQNRFNDILSENIESKYWLEKEVKGTFIDDRLVILEKAHQISFQLDRLIDFVKWGLNENIDLLDEAEIIKQFVYENIQIVPCCNTDKYRGKGYILV
;
A
#
# COMPACT_ATOMS: atom_id res chain seq x y z
N MET A 1 -51.99 -16.81 -10.96
CA MET A 1 -50.70 -17.00 -10.25
C MET A 1 -49.67 -17.46 -11.27
N ARG A 2 -48.73 -16.58 -11.66
CA ARG A 2 -47.67 -16.89 -12.63
C ARG A 2 -46.42 -17.36 -11.86
N ILE A 3 -45.94 -18.53 -12.25
CA ILE A 3 -44.66 -19.11 -11.85
C ILE A 3 -43.57 -18.34 -12.60
N LEU A 4 -42.59 -17.75 -11.89
CA LEU A 4 -41.37 -17.22 -12.48
C LEU A 4 -40.19 -18.12 -12.08
N ASN A 5 -39.73 -18.90 -13.05
CA ASN A 5 -38.44 -19.59 -13.00
C ASN A 5 -37.32 -18.55 -12.98
N HIS A 6 -36.57 -18.45 -11.89
CA HIS A 6 -35.25 -17.84 -11.92
C HIS A 6 -34.22 -18.93 -12.23
N ASN A 7 -33.80 -18.94 -13.49
CA ASN A 7 -32.56 -19.58 -13.92
C ASN A 7 -31.40 -18.88 -13.22
N TYR A 8 -30.92 -19.43 -12.10
CA TYR A 8 -29.58 -19.17 -11.63
C TYR A 8 -28.62 -19.85 -12.62
N GLN A 9 -28.16 -19.11 -13.62
CA GLN A 9 -26.95 -19.48 -14.35
C GLN A 9 -25.81 -19.44 -13.34
N SER A 10 -25.35 -20.61 -12.91
CA SER A 10 -24.12 -20.78 -12.15
C SER A 10 -22.95 -20.31 -13.01
N ILE A 11 -22.44 -19.11 -12.72
CA ILE A 11 -21.17 -18.63 -13.27
C ILE A 11 -20.08 -19.55 -12.72
N PRO A 12 -19.14 -20.06 -13.53
CA PRO A 12 -18.11 -20.97 -13.04
C PRO A 12 -17.21 -20.25 -12.04
N ASP A 13 -17.20 -20.72 -10.79
CA ASP A 13 -16.48 -20.13 -9.64
C ASP A 13 -14.97 -19.89 -9.89
N GLY A 14 -14.38 -20.57 -10.88
CA GLY A 14 -12.98 -20.40 -11.26
C GLY A 14 -12.66 -19.10 -12.02
N LEU A 15 -13.61 -18.54 -12.77
CA LEU A 15 -13.38 -17.35 -13.61
C LEU A 15 -13.41 -16.06 -12.79
N THR A 16 -14.29 -16.02 -11.78
CA THR A 16 -14.39 -14.94 -10.79
C THR A 16 -13.17 -14.89 -9.88
N PHE A 17 -12.65 -16.04 -9.44
CA PHE A 17 -11.48 -16.10 -8.57
C PHE A 17 -10.19 -15.64 -9.26
N ALA A 18 -9.98 -16.04 -10.53
CA ALA A 18 -8.83 -15.58 -11.32
C ALA A 18 -8.85 -14.07 -11.55
N LEU A 19 -10.00 -13.49 -11.89
CA LEU A 19 -10.18 -12.04 -12.03
C LEU A 19 -9.96 -11.30 -10.69
N LEU A 20 -10.34 -11.92 -9.56
CA LEU A 20 -10.10 -11.37 -8.23
C LEU A 20 -8.60 -11.37 -7.91
N ILE A 21 -7.88 -12.44 -8.23
CA ILE A 21 -6.41 -12.52 -8.07
C ILE A 21 -5.70 -11.50 -8.97
N GLU A 22 -6.09 -11.37 -10.24
CA GLU A 22 -5.53 -10.35 -11.13
C GLU A 22 -5.78 -8.95 -10.58
N LYS A 23 -7.00 -8.65 -10.10
CA LYS A 23 -7.32 -7.36 -9.49
C LYS A 23 -6.48 -7.11 -8.22
N ILE A 24 -6.30 -8.12 -7.39
CA ILE A 24 -5.46 -8.08 -6.18
C ILE A 24 -4.00 -7.85 -6.55
N MET A 25 -3.49 -8.49 -7.60
CA MET A 25 -2.13 -8.27 -8.10
C MET A 25 -1.94 -6.88 -8.69
N MET A 26 -2.92 -6.34 -9.43
CA MET A 26 -2.88 -4.96 -9.95
C MET A 26 -2.98 -3.91 -8.83
N MET A 27 -3.59 -4.26 -7.71
CA MET A 27 -3.69 -3.41 -6.52
C MET A 27 -2.47 -3.48 -5.63
N ASN A 28 -1.68 -4.54 -5.70
CA ASN A 28 -0.45 -4.67 -4.94
C ASN A 28 0.64 -3.87 -5.64
N LEU A 29 0.90 -2.68 -5.11
CA LEU A 29 1.93 -1.82 -5.64
C LEU A 29 3.31 -2.41 -5.30
N ASP A 30 4.13 -2.63 -6.32
CA ASP A 30 5.50 -3.14 -6.12
C ASP A 30 6.41 -2.02 -5.62
N ILE A 31 6.43 -1.87 -4.30
CA ILE A 31 7.16 -0.82 -3.59
C ILE A 31 8.64 -0.83 -4.00
N SER A 32 9.24 -2.02 -4.16
CA SER A 32 10.65 -2.17 -4.52
C SER A 32 10.99 -1.56 -5.88
N LYS A 33 10.04 -1.59 -6.82
CA LYS A 33 10.21 -1.00 -8.16
C LYS A 33 10.06 0.51 -8.13
N ILE A 34 9.07 1.04 -7.43
CA ILE A 34 8.79 2.48 -7.43
C ILE A 34 9.77 3.28 -6.56
N THR A 35 10.47 2.62 -5.64
CA THR A 35 11.51 3.25 -4.80
C THR A 35 12.93 3.01 -5.31
N SER A 36 13.08 2.49 -6.53
CA SER A 36 14.41 2.26 -7.11
C SER A 36 15.05 3.58 -7.56
N CYS A 37 16.31 3.84 -7.14
CA CYS A 37 17.05 5.06 -7.45
C CYS A 37 17.31 5.33 -8.95
N GLY A 38 17.01 4.37 -9.84
CA GLY A 38 17.14 4.53 -11.30
C GLY A 38 15.81 4.66 -12.04
N SER A 39 14.68 4.71 -11.32
CA SER A 39 13.35 4.71 -11.92
C SER A 39 12.87 6.11 -12.31
N ASP A 40 11.95 6.18 -13.28
CA ASP A 40 11.27 7.42 -13.64
C ASP A 40 10.29 7.82 -12.53
N TRP A 41 10.74 8.77 -11.71
CA TRP A 41 10.00 9.28 -10.56
C TRP A 41 8.63 9.86 -10.92
N GLU A 42 8.48 10.43 -12.10
CA GLU A 42 7.20 11.00 -12.53
C GLU A 42 6.18 9.89 -12.82
N THR A 43 6.60 8.90 -13.62
CA THR A 43 5.78 7.72 -13.90
C THR A 43 5.42 6.96 -12.61
N ASN A 44 6.35 6.87 -11.66
CA ASN A 44 6.09 6.24 -10.36
C ASN A 44 5.05 7.01 -9.55
N ARG A 45 5.11 8.35 -9.51
CA ARG A 45 4.10 9.18 -8.84
C ARG A 45 2.71 8.96 -9.44
N TYR A 46 2.60 8.92 -10.77
CA TYR A 46 1.32 8.64 -11.42
C TYR A 46 0.79 7.25 -11.11
N THR A 47 1.65 6.23 -11.16
CA THR A 47 1.29 4.85 -10.81
C THR A 47 0.80 4.74 -9.37
N PHE A 48 1.49 5.43 -8.46
CA PHE A 48 1.13 5.51 -7.05
C PHE A 48 -0.24 6.17 -6.84
N LEU A 49 -0.47 7.35 -7.40
CA LEU A 49 -1.75 8.06 -7.30
C LEU A 49 -2.90 7.26 -7.92
N GLN A 50 -2.67 6.61 -9.05
CA GLN A 50 -3.67 5.76 -9.69
C GLN A 50 -4.06 4.58 -8.78
N THR A 51 -3.09 4.00 -8.08
CA THR A 51 -3.31 2.89 -7.15
C THR A 51 -4.08 3.34 -5.91
N ILE A 52 -3.66 4.43 -5.26
CA ILE A 52 -4.41 5.02 -4.13
C ILE A 52 -5.84 5.34 -4.53
N LYS A 53 -6.05 5.97 -5.70
CA LYS A 53 -7.39 6.28 -6.20
C LYS A 53 -8.23 5.02 -6.40
N SER A 54 -7.63 3.91 -6.83
CA SER A 54 -8.32 2.62 -6.92
C SER A 54 -8.75 2.11 -5.54
N TRP A 55 -7.89 2.20 -4.53
CA TRP A 55 -8.21 1.79 -3.17
C TRP A 55 -9.29 2.69 -2.54
N GLN A 56 -9.19 4.01 -2.69
CA GLN A 56 -10.22 4.97 -2.25
C GLN A 56 -11.59 4.64 -2.87
N ASN A 57 -11.63 4.31 -4.17
CA ASN A 57 -12.87 3.93 -4.84
C ASN A 57 -13.48 2.63 -4.29
N ASP A 58 -12.66 1.67 -3.88
CA ASP A 58 -13.14 0.42 -3.27
C ASP A 58 -13.65 0.68 -1.83
N ILE A 59 -12.93 1.50 -1.04
CA ILE A 59 -13.36 1.91 0.31
C ILE A 59 -14.71 2.65 0.27
N ARG A 60 -14.88 3.62 -0.63
CA ARG A 60 -16.15 4.34 -0.82
C ARG A 60 -17.32 3.45 -1.25
N LYS A 61 -17.03 2.27 -1.81
CA LYS A 61 -18.03 1.25 -2.16
C LYS A 61 -18.22 0.22 -1.04
N ASN A 62 -17.77 0.51 0.18
CA ASN A 62 -17.77 -0.38 1.33
C ASN A 62 -17.01 -1.70 1.10
N ARG A 63 -16.03 -1.71 0.18
CA ARG A 63 -15.14 -2.85 -0.08
C ARG A 63 -13.79 -2.59 0.60
N LEU A 64 -13.80 -2.71 1.93
CA LEU A 64 -12.64 -2.40 2.77
C LEU A 64 -11.49 -3.38 2.55
N PHE A 65 -11.79 -4.67 2.40
CA PHE A 65 -10.78 -5.68 2.10
C PHE A 65 -10.71 -5.94 0.59
N PRO A 66 -9.51 -6.06 -0.02
CA PRO A 66 -8.17 -5.97 0.59
C PRO A 66 -7.56 -4.56 0.58
N ALA A 67 -8.27 -3.55 0.08
CA ALA A 67 -7.76 -2.19 -0.12
C ALA A 67 -7.11 -1.57 1.14
N LEU A 68 -7.73 -1.75 2.30
CA LEU A 68 -7.22 -1.25 3.58
C LEU A 68 -5.93 -1.95 4.02
N ASP A 69 -5.84 -3.27 3.81
CA ASP A 69 -4.64 -4.04 4.16
C ASP A 69 -3.45 -3.58 3.30
N PHE A 70 -3.67 -3.36 2.01
CA PHE A 70 -2.63 -2.82 1.12
C PHE A 70 -2.20 -1.41 1.50
N ALA A 71 -3.13 -0.52 1.83
CA ALA A 71 -2.79 0.82 2.30
C ALA A 71 -1.97 0.80 3.59
N TRP A 72 -2.29 -0.10 4.53
CA TRP A 72 -1.54 -0.24 5.77
C TRP A 72 -0.14 -0.81 5.54
N GLN A 73 -0.03 -1.84 4.70
CA GLN A 73 1.26 -2.41 4.31
C GLN A 73 2.15 -1.37 3.62
N LEU A 74 1.59 -0.55 2.73
CA LEU A 74 2.29 0.55 2.08
C LEU A 74 2.82 1.55 3.11
N GLN A 75 1.99 1.96 4.07
CA GLN A 75 2.38 2.91 5.12
C GLN A 75 3.56 2.38 5.94
N ASN A 76 3.50 1.12 6.37
CA ASN A 76 4.56 0.50 7.14
C ASN A 76 5.85 0.41 6.33
N ARG A 77 5.76 -0.02 5.06
CA ARG A 77 6.92 -0.14 4.18
C ARG A 77 7.58 1.20 3.90
N PHE A 78 6.81 2.26 3.72
CA PHE A 78 7.36 3.60 3.54
C PHE A 78 8.02 4.13 4.81
N ASN A 79 7.46 3.85 5.99
CA ASN A 79 8.10 4.17 7.26
C ASN A 79 9.42 3.39 7.44
N ASP A 80 9.45 2.10 7.11
CA ASP A 80 10.67 1.27 7.15
C ASP A 80 11.75 1.87 6.25
N ILE A 81 11.42 2.14 4.98
CA ILE A 81 12.34 2.75 4.00
C ILE A 81 12.84 4.10 4.52
N LEU A 82 11.95 4.94 5.04
CA LEU A 82 12.35 6.26 5.57
C LEU A 82 13.31 6.11 6.75
N SER A 83 13.07 5.16 7.65
CA SER A 83 13.95 4.91 8.81
C SER A 83 15.33 4.41 8.41
N GLU A 84 15.42 3.44 7.49
CA GLU A 84 16.69 2.87 7.00
C GLU A 84 17.53 3.91 6.22
N ASN A 85 16.86 4.76 5.43
CA ASN A 85 17.54 5.72 4.57
C ASN A 85 17.99 6.99 5.32
N ILE A 86 17.33 7.37 6.42
CA ILE A 86 17.78 8.46 7.29
C ILE A 86 19.13 8.14 7.94
N GLU A 87 19.30 6.90 8.41
CA GLU A 87 20.57 6.44 9.00
C GLU A 87 21.69 6.44 7.95
N SER A 88 21.40 5.94 6.76
CA SER A 88 22.32 5.92 5.61
C SER A 88 22.74 7.34 5.19
N LYS A 89 21.81 8.30 5.20
CA LYS A 89 22.09 9.71 4.91
C LYS A 89 23.07 10.31 5.92
N TYR A 90 22.80 10.11 7.21
CA TYR A 90 23.64 10.64 8.28
C TYR A 90 25.08 10.10 8.19
N TRP A 91 25.23 8.82 7.85
CA TRP A 91 26.53 8.21 7.62
C TRP A 91 27.26 8.80 6.41
N LEU A 92 26.59 8.94 5.27
CA LEU A 92 27.15 9.52 4.04
C LEU A 92 27.62 10.97 4.25
N GLU A 93 26.82 11.82 4.89
CA GLU A 93 27.17 13.22 5.14
C GLU A 93 28.38 13.38 6.07
N LYS A 94 28.56 12.45 7.02
CA LYS A 94 29.70 12.43 7.94
C LYS A 94 31.00 12.03 7.25
N GLU A 95 30.94 11.02 6.36
CA GLU A 95 32.10 10.53 5.62
C GLU A 95 32.62 11.57 4.61
N VAL A 96 31.70 12.25 3.91
CA VAL A 96 32.04 13.28 2.90
C VAL A 96 32.76 14.50 3.50
N LYS A 97 32.48 14.86 4.76
CA LYS A 97 33.14 15.99 5.45
C LYS A 97 34.53 15.64 6.03
N GLY A 98 34.84 14.36 6.19
CA GLY A 98 35.92 13.92 7.08
C GLY A 98 37.32 13.91 6.48
N THR A 99 37.50 13.99 5.17
CA THR A 99 38.82 13.65 4.61
C THR A 99 39.09 14.36 3.25
N PHE A 100 40.31 14.83 3.02
CA PHE A 100 40.78 15.48 1.78
C PHE A 100 42.17 14.94 1.43
N ILE A 101 42.39 14.52 0.17
CA ILE A 101 43.64 14.31 -0.62
C ILE A 101 43.22 13.75 -2.02
N ASP A 102 43.99 14.12 -3.05
CA ASP A 102 43.74 14.16 -4.52
C ASP A 102 42.80 13.17 -5.23
N ASP A 103 42.76 11.86 -4.91
CA ASP A 103 41.89 10.89 -5.62
C ASP A 103 40.39 11.02 -5.27
N ARG A 104 40.06 11.99 -4.42
CA ARG A 104 38.70 12.21 -3.90
C ARG A 104 37.75 12.90 -4.83
N LEU A 105 38.18 13.62 -5.86
CA LEU A 105 37.25 14.45 -6.64
C LEU A 105 36.16 13.58 -7.33
N VAL A 106 36.57 12.45 -7.92
CA VAL A 106 35.64 11.47 -8.52
C VAL A 106 34.81 10.74 -7.46
N ILE A 107 35.37 10.49 -6.27
CA ILE A 107 34.66 9.84 -5.15
C ILE A 107 33.62 10.80 -4.55
N LEU A 108 33.93 12.08 -4.44
CA LEU A 108 33.06 13.16 -3.98
C LEU A 108 31.90 13.36 -4.95
N GLU A 109 32.17 13.36 -6.26
CA GLU A 109 31.12 13.49 -7.28
C GLU A 109 30.16 12.29 -7.23
N LYS A 110 30.67 11.05 -7.10
CA LYS A 110 29.85 9.86 -6.92
C LYS A 110 29.06 9.86 -5.60
N ALA A 111 29.67 10.26 -4.50
CA ALA A 111 28.99 10.39 -3.21
C ALA A 111 27.87 11.45 -3.27
N HIS A 112 28.11 12.55 -3.97
CA HIS A 112 27.11 13.60 -4.20
C HIS A 112 25.94 13.10 -5.05
N GLN A 113 26.22 12.34 -6.11
CA GLN A 113 25.18 11.70 -6.94
C GLN A 113 24.33 10.71 -6.13
N ILE A 114 24.96 9.89 -5.28
CA ILE A 114 24.25 8.95 -4.39
C ILE A 114 23.38 9.72 -3.38
N SER A 115 23.93 10.75 -2.74
CA SER A 115 23.18 11.61 -1.82
C SER A 115 21.96 12.23 -2.50
N PHE A 116 22.12 12.71 -3.74
CA PHE A 116 21.02 13.33 -4.48
C PHE A 116 19.91 12.34 -4.86
N GLN A 117 20.26 11.09 -5.20
CA GLN A 117 19.25 10.06 -5.44
C GLN A 117 18.55 9.64 -4.14
N LEU A 118 19.29 9.56 -3.04
CA LEU A 118 18.75 9.29 -1.71
C LEU A 118 17.76 10.38 -1.27
N ASP A 119 18.09 11.66 -1.51
CA ASP A 119 17.19 12.78 -1.22
C ASP A 119 15.89 12.68 -2.02
N ARG A 120 15.98 12.37 -3.32
CA ARG A 120 14.79 12.17 -4.15
C ARG A 120 13.92 11.01 -3.69
N LEU A 121 14.53 9.90 -3.27
CA LEU A 121 13.82 8.78 -2.68
C LEU A 121 13.10 9.19 -1.39
N ILE A 122 13.81 9.86 -0.47
CA ILE A 122 13.23 10.32 0.80
C ILE A 122 12.06 11.27 0.55
N ASP A 123 12.19 12.21 -0.38
CA ASP A 123 11.14 13.15 -0.74
C ASP A 123 9.92 12.45 -1.34
N PHE A 124 10.15 11.46 -2.22
CA PHE A 124 9.09 10.63 -2.78
C PHE A 124 8.35 9.84 -1.69
N VAL A 125 9.07 9.22 -0.77
CA VAL A 125 8.49 8.43 0.33
C VAL A 125 7.70 9.32 1.28
N LYS A 126 8.23 10.49 1.67
CA LYS A 126 7.51 11.46 2.52
C LYS A 126 6.22 11.95 1.87
N TRP A 127 6.29 12.28 0.58
CA TRP A 127 5.12 12.65 -0.18
C TRP A 127 4.09 11.51 -0.21
N GLY A 128 4.52 10.29 -0.51
CA GLY A 128 3.63 9.13 -0.58
C GLY A 128 2.96 8.78 0.77
N LEU A 129 3.69 8.91 1.89
CA LEU A 129 3.13 8.77 3.24
C LEU A 129 2.02 9.78 3.49
N ASN A 130 2.21 11.03 3.03
CA ASN A 130 1.22 12.09 3.20
C ASN A 130 -0.03 11.85 2.34
N GLU A 131 0.12 11.38 1.11
CA GLU A 131 -1.04 11.08 0.24
C GLU A 131 -1.86 9.88 0.72
N ASN A 132 -1.24 8.92 1.43
CA ASN A 132 -1.93 7.73 1.93
C ASN A 132 -2.69 7.99 3.25
N ILE A 133 -2.36 9.06 3.98
CA ILE A 133 -2.94 9.33 5.30
C ILE A 133 -4.46 9.57 5.23
N ASP A 134 -4.92 10.31 4.22
CA ASP A 134 -6.34 10.61 4.04
C ASP A 134 -7.19 9.35 3.87
N LEU A 135 -6.64 8.34 3.17
CA LEU A 135 -7.31 7.06 2.99
C LEU A 135 -7.36 6.26 4.29
N LEU A 136 -6.29 6.27 5.08
CA LEU A 136 -6.24 5.58 6.36
C LEU A 136 -7.19 6.22 7.38
N ASP A 137 -7.29 7.55 7.39
CA ASP A 137 -8.22 8.29 8.23
C ASP A 137 -9.67 7.98 7.87
N GLU A 138 -10.02 7.95 6.57
CA GLU A 138 -11.36 7.53 6.11
C GLU A 138 -11.69 6.10 6.58
N ALA A 139 -10.72 5.19 6.50
CA ALA A 139 -10.90 3.82 6.94
C ALA A 139 -11.06 3.69 8.47
N GLU A 140 -10.33 4.47 9.26
CA GLU A 140 -10.46 4.47 10.72
C GLU A 140 -11.84 5.00 11.14
N ILE A 141 -12.35 6.03 10.46
CA ILE A 141 -13.72 6.54 10.69
C ILE A 141 -14.76 5.45 10.40
N ILE A 142 -14.64 4.73 9.28
CA ILE A 142 -15.57 3.66 8.92
C ILE A 142 -15.51 2.54 9.97
N LYS A 143 -14.30 2.15 10.38
CA LYS A 143 -14.08 1.15 11.42
C LYS A 143 -14.75 1.57 12.73
N GLN A 144 -14.54 2.82 13.16
CA GLN A 144 -15.17 3.36 14.37
C GLN A 144 -16.69 3.34 14.27
N PHE A 145 -17.25 3.78 13.15
CA PHE A 145 -18.69 3.73 12.90
C PHE A 145 -19.25 2.31 13.02
N VAL A 146 -18.58 1.32 12.42
CA VAL A 146 -18.96 -0.09 12.50
C VAL A 146 -18.94 -0.57 13.95
N TYR A 147 -17.87 -0.26 14.71
CA TYR A 147 -17.78 -0.66 16.11
C TYR A 147 -18.86 -0.02 17.00
N GLU A 148 -19.21 1.24 16.75
CA GLU A 148 -20.18 1.96 17.57
C GLU A 148 -21.64 1.61 17.22
N ASN A 149 -21.92 1.32 15.96
CA ASN A 149 -23.31 1.24 15.46
C ASN A 149 -23.73 -0.17 15.03
N ILE A 150 -22.79 -1.08 14.77
CA ILE A 150 -23.10 -2.45 14.31
C ILE A 150 -22.87 -3.43 15.44
N GLN A 151 -23.96 -3.99 15.97
CA GLN A 151 -23.90 -5.13 16.87
C GLN A 151 -23.83 -6.42 16.08
N ILE A 152 -22.68 -7.09 16.13
CA ILE A 152 -22.53 -8.43 15.55
C ILE A 152 -23.16 -9.44 16.53
N VAL A 153 -24.38 -9.88 16.22
CA VAL A 153 -25.06 -10.93 16.99
C VAL A 153 -24.66 -12.28 16.41
N PRO A 154 -24.10 -13.20 17.22
CA PRO A 154 -23.81 -14.55 16.74
C PRO A 154 -25.13 -15.27 16.39
N CYS A 155 -25.25 -15.71 15.13
CA CYS A 155 -26.44 -16.43 14.66
C CYS A 155 -26.58 -17.81 15.32
N CYS A 156 -25.50 -18.39 15.86
CA CYS A 156 -25.48 -19.71 16.50
C CYS A 156 -24.50 -19.77 17.68
N ASN A 157 -24.92 -20.33 18.82
CA ASN A 157 -24.10 -20.58 20.01
C ASN A 157 -23.11 -21.77 19.87
N THR A 158 -22.91 -22.31 18.67
CA THR A 158 -22.02 -23.46 18.47
C THR A 158 -20.69 -23.01 17.90
N ASP A 159 -19.63 -23.16 18.69
CA ASP A 159 -18.22 -22.89 18.34
C ASP A 159 -17.67 -23.72 17.16
N LYS A 160 -18.51 -24.46 16.42
CA LYS A 160 -18.11 -25.38 15.34
C LYS A 160 -17.42 -24.70 14.15
N TYR A 161 -17.50 -23.37 14.08
CA TYR A 161 -17.06 -22.57 12.93
C TYR A 161 -15.98 -21.52 13.27
N ARG A 162 -15.58 -21.39 14.55
CA ARG A 162 -14.42 -20.54 14.91
C ARG A 162 -13.14 -21.10 14.27
N GLY A 163 -12.34 -20.23 13.67
CA GLY A 163 -11.06 -20.59 13.04
C GLY A 163 -11.13 -21.15 11.62
N LYS A 164 -12.32 -21.19 11.00
CA LYS A 164 -12.51 -21.72 9.62
C LYS A 164 -12.74 -20.65 8.55
N GLY A 165 -12.65 -19.36 8.90
CA GLY A 165 -12.71 -18.27 7.92
C GLY A 165 -14.07 -18.05 7.26
N TYR A 166 -15.17 -18.17 8.01
CA TYR A 166 -16.51 -17.90 7.45
C TYR A 166 -16.79 -16.39 7.35
N ILE A 167 -17.49 -16.04 6.27
CA ILE A 167 -17.93 -14.70 5.90
C ILE A 167 -19.26 -14.38 6.62
N LEU A 168 -19.38 -13.15 7.14
CA LEU A 168 -20.65 -12.57 7.55
C LEU A 168 -21.49 -12.29 6.29
N VAL A 169 -22.60 -13.02 6.14
CA VAL A 169 -23.67 -12.71 5.17
C VAL A 169 -24.70 -11.82 5.84
#